data_AF-A0A7X1AT00-F1
#
_entry.id   AF-A0A7X1AT00-F1
#
_cell.length_a   1.000
_cell.length_b   1.000
_cell.length_c   1.000
_cell.angle_alpha   90.00
_cell.angle_beta   90.00
_cell.angle_gamma   90.00
#
_symmetry.space_group_name_H-M   'P 1'
#
loop_
_entity.id
_entity.type
_entity.pdbx_description
1 polymer ?
#
loop_
_entity_poly.entity_id
_entity_poly.type
_entity_poly.pdbx_seq_one_letter_code
_entity_poly.pdbx_strand_id
1 'polypeptide(L)'
;MIGLIPNLYAAFSALNHLPPRNPAQAARPQAIGIDQCPAPREIQSKPYTDPDLPAPYGEGYQYTATANGKTWTGQTAATQDDYLDPEYELKAEAINERNGQIHCDYGGKRLIKNGEVADPYLRLTPLK
;
A
#
# COMPACT_ATOMS: atom_id res chain seq x y z
N MET A 1 10.72 -37.22 -78.60
CA MET A 1 10.31 -35.79 -78.59
C MET A 1 10.60 -35.26 -77.19
N ILE A 2 11.61 -34.38 -77.09
CA ILE A 2 11.49 -32.96 -76.69
C ILE A 2 11.05 -32.87 -75.21
N GLY A 3 11.83 -32.46 -74.24
CA GLY A 3 12.85 -31.39 -74.16
C GLY A 3 12.52 -30.62 -72.84
N LEU A 4 13.47 -30.42 -71.90
CA LEU A 4 14.33 -29.23 -71.80
C LEU A 4 13.50 -27.94 -71.54
N ILE A 5 13.67 -27.03 -70.55
CA ILE A 5 14.56 -26.77 -69.40
C ILE A 5 13.85 -25.66 -68.50
N PRO A 6 14.50 -24.80 -67.65
CA PRO A 6 14.39 -24.75 -66.18
C PRO A 6 13.86 -23.40 -65.62
N ASN A 7 13.95 -23.18 -64.30
CA ASN A 7 14.69 -22.07 -63.63
C ASN A 7 14.21 -21.91 -62.18
N LEU A 8 15.06 -22.18 -61.19
CA LEU A 8 16.08 -21.31 -60.57
C LEU A 8 15.51 -20.50 -59.38
N TYR A 9 16.42 -20.28 -58.42
CA TYR A 9 16.35 -19.52 -57.17
C TYR A 9 15.87 -20.30 -55.94
N ALA A 10 16.54 -20.29 -54.80
CA ALA A 10 17.93 -20.01 -54.43
C ALA A 10 18.04 -20.51 -52.98
N ALA A 11 19.17 -21.14 -52.65
CA ALA A 11 19.51 -21.44 -51.27
C ALA A 11 19.84 -20.13 -50.54
N PHE A 12 19.26 -19.91 -49.35
CA PHE A 12 19.90 -19.14 -48.29
C PHE A 12 19.52 -19.71 -46.93
N SER A 13 20.46 -20.47 -46.37
CA SER A 13 20.59 -20.67 -44.93
C SER A 13 20.82 -19.30 -44.28
N ALA A 14 19.96 -18.91 -43.34
CA ALA A 14 20.26 -17.82 -42.42
C ALA A 14 19.82 -18.23 -41.01
N LEU A 15 20.72 -18.93 -40.33
CA LEU A 15 20.85 -18.91 -38.88
C LEU A 15 21.12 -17.45 -38.46
N ASN A 16 20.07 -16.68 -38.22
CA ASN A 16 20.19 -15.40 -37.54
C ASN A 16 19.72 -15.57 -36.10
N HIS A 17 20.69 -15.89 -35.25
CA HIS A 17 20.93 -15.24 -33.97
C HIS A 17 19.70 -14.55 -33.34
N LEU A 18 18.85 -15.33 -32.70
CA LEU A 18 18.09 -14.80 -31.56
C LEU A 18 19.12 -14.41 -30.49
N PRO A 19 19.17 -13.15 -30.04
CA PRO A 19 20.01 -12.80 -28.91
C PRO A 19 19.57 -13.66 -27.71
N PRO A 20 20.51 -14.20 -26.91
CA PRO A 20 20.14 -14.89 -25.69
C PRO A 20 19.32 -13.92 -24.84
N ARG A 21 18.11 -14.35 -24.45
CA ARG A 21 17.33 -13.68 -23.40
C ARG A 21 18.25 -13.60 -22.18
N ASN A 22 18.77 -12.41 -21.91
CA ASN A 22 19.41 -12.10 -20.65
C ASN A 22 18.41 -12.45 -19.53
N PRO A 23 18.72 -13.39 -18.61
CA PRO A 23 17.88 -13.66 -17.45
C PRO A 23 17.97 -12.54 -16.40
N ALA A 24 18.59 -11.41 -16.73
CA ALA A 24 18.29 -10.13 -16.10
C ALA A 24 16.90 -9.65 -16.56
N GLN A 25 15.88 -10.48 -16.30
CA GLN A 25 14.55 -9.98 -16.02
C GLN A 25 14.75 -8.91 -14.97
N ALA A 26 14.55 -7.66 -15.42
CA ALA A 26 14.37 -6.51 -14.57
C ALA A 26 13.70 -6.97 -13.28
N ALA A 27 14.42 -6.87 -12.16
CA ALA A 27 13.80 -6.94 -10.86
C ALA A 27 12.70 -5.88 -10.92
N ARG A 28 11.46 -6.33 -11.15
CA ARG A 28 10.30 -5.48 -11.00
C ARG A 28 10.44 -4.95 -9.58
N PRO A 29 10.40 -3.62 -9.35
CA PRO A 29 10.29 -3.11 -8.00
C PRO A 29 9.19 -3.93 -7.33
N GLN A 30 9.51 -4.57 -6.21
CA GLN A 30 8.52 -5.35 -5.47
C GLN A 30 7.31 -4.44 -5.32
N ALA A 31 6.16 -4.85 -5.87
CA ALA A 31 4.95 -4.09 -5.68
C ALA A 31 4.79 -3.91 -4.17
N ILE A 32 4.78 -2.66 -3.72
CA ILE A 32 4.66 -2.35 -2.30
C ILE A 32 3.24 -2.79 -1.90
N GLY A 33 3.14 -4.00 -1.36
CA GLY A 33 1.89 -4.62 -0.98
C GLY A 33 1.47 -4.22 0.42
N ILE A 34 0.17 -4.37 0.71
CA ILE A 34 -0.45 -4.10 2.02
C ILE A 34 0.27 -4.82 3.17
N ASP A 35 1.01 -5.90 2.88
CA ASP A 35 1.86 -6.63 3.82
C ASP A 35 2.99 -5.78 4.45
N GLN A 36 3.31 -4.62 3.87
CA GLN A 36 4.25 -3.67 4.48
C GLN A 36 3.64 -2.88 5.64
N CYS A 37 2.32 -2.81 5.71
CA CYS A 37 1.61 -2.09 6.75
C CYS A 37 1.59 -2.88 8.06
N PRO A 38 1.77 -2.20 9.21
CA PRO A 38 1.52 -2.81 10.51
C PRO A 38 0.18 -3.53 10.57
N ALA A 39 0.15 -4.74 11.10
CA ALA A 39 -1.14 -5.37 11.41
C ALA A 39 -1.84 -4.55 12.51
N PRO A 40 -3.19 -4.45 12.54
CA PRO A 40 -3.90 -3.70 13.59
C PRO A 40 -3.47 -4.05 15.02
N ARG A 41 -3.18 -5.33 15.29
CA ARG A 41 -2.66 -5.83 16.58
C ARG A 41 -1.27 -5.31 16.97
N GLU A 42 -0.50 -4.79 16.01
CA GLU A 42 0.85 -4.22 16.20
C GLU A 42 0.79 -2.70 16.42
N ILE A 43 -0.39 -2.10 16.23
CA ILE A 43 -0.64 -0.69 16.46
C ILE A 43 -1.03 -0.50 17.92
N GLN A 44 -0.48 0.53 18.53
CA GLN A 44 -0.81 1.00 19.87
C GLN A 44 -1.41 2.39 19.73
N SER A 45 -2.43 2.68 20.53
CA SER A 45 -3.09 3.97 20.63
C SER A 45 -2.85 4.58 22.00
N LYS A 46 -2.94 5.91 22.06
CA LYS A 46 -3.07 6.67 23.30
C LYS A 46 -3.91 7.92 23.03
N PRO A 47 -4.68 8.40 24.02
CA PRO A 47 -5.35 9.69 23.91
C PRO A 47 -4.37 10.81 23.56
N TYR A 48 -4.80 11.74 22.71
CA TYR A 48 -4.03 12.89 22.26
C TYR A 48 -4.95 14.11 22.14
N THR A 49 -4.42 15.27 22.54
CA THR A 49 -5.07 16.56 22.34
C THR A 49 -4.11 17.47 21.59
N ASP A 50 -4.53 17.94 20.42
CA ASP A 50 -3.80 18.95 19.67
C ASP A 50 -3.89 20.30 20.43
N PRO A 51 -2.76 20.88 20.89
CA PRO A 51 -2.78 22.13 21.65
C PRO A 51 -3.23 23.34 20.83
N ASP A 52 -3.19 23.25 19.50
CA ASP A 52 -3.54 24.34 18.59
C ASP A 52 -5.04 24.33 18.21
N LEU A 53 -5.79 23.30 18.62
CA LEU A 53 -7.21 23.14 18.31
C LEU A 53 -8.06 23.08 19.58
N PRO A 54 -9.18 23.83 19.66
CA PRO A 54 -10.07 23.74 20.80
C PRO A 54 -10.81 22.40 20.81
N ALA A 55 -11.22 21.96 22.00
CA ALA A 55 -12.12 20.81 22.14
C ALA A 55 -13.48 21.06 21.44
N PRO A 56 -14.11 20.02 20.89
CA PRO A 56 -13.63 18.64 20.79
C PRO A 56 -12.72 18.40 19.57
N TYR A 57 -12.47 19.42 18.74
CA TYR A 57 -11.80 19.25 17.44
C TYR A 57 -10.33 18.83 17.58
N GLY A 58 -9.66 19.23 18.65
CA GLY A 58 -8.30 18.79 18.97
C GLY A 58 -8.22 17.42 19.67
N GLU A 59 -9.33 16.86 20.12
CA GLU A 59 -9.35 15.61 20.89
C GLU A 59 -9.40 14.39 19.98
N GLY A 60 -8.60 13.38 20.31
CA GLY A 60 -8.57 12.11 19.60
C GLY A 60 -7.47 11.21 20.11
N TYR A 61 -6.80 10.51 19.18
CA TYR A 61 -5.82 9.48 19.51
C TYR A 61 -4.57 9.61 18.64
N GLN A 62 -3.43 9.35 19.26
CA GLN A 62 -2.16 9.13 18.57
C GLN A 62 -1.89 7.63 18.49
N TYR A 63 -1.44 7.19 17.33
CA TYR A 63 -1.16 5.80 17.02
C TYR A 63 0.32 5.60 16.70
N THR A 64 0.91 4.53 17.22
CA THR A 64 2.28 4.13 16.93
C THR A 64 2.36 2.64 16.66
N ALA A 65 3.20 2.22 15.73
CA ALA A 65 3.44 0.81 15.46
C ALA A 65 4.89 0.55 15.05
N THR A 66 5.37 -0.67 15.26
CA THR A 66 6.67 -1.10 14.74
C THR A 66 6.46 -2.37 13.91
N ALA A 67 6.69 -2.27 12.60
CA ALA A 67 6.54 -3.38 11.67
C ALA A 67 7.59 -3.27 10.56
N ASN A 68 8.10 -4.41 10.09
CA ASN A 68 9.08 -4.48 9.00
C ASN A 68 10.32 -3.60 9.22
N GLY A 69 10.79 -3.49 10.46
CA GLY A 69 11.94 -2.66 10.83
C GLY A 69 11.70 -1.15 10.74
N LYS A 70 10.44 -0.70 10.56
CA LYS A 70 10.04 0.70 10.51
C LYS A 70 9.15 1.04 11.68
N THR A 71 9.30 2.26 12.20
CA THR A 71 8.37 2.85 13.16
C THR A 71 7.36 3.70 12.41
N TRP A 72 6.10 3.54 12.74
CA TRP A 72 4.98 4.22 12.10
C TRP A 72 4.25 5.09 13.11
N THR A 73 3.72 6.23 12.65
CA THR A 73 2.89 7.13 13.45
C THR A 73 1.67 7.60 12.68
N GLY A 74 0.57 7.85 13.38
CA GLY A 74 -0.63 8.48 12.86
C GLY A 74 -1.43 9.14 13.97
N GLN A 75 -2.42 9.94 13.60
CA GLN A 75 -3.29 10.62 14.54
C GLN A 75 -4.70 10.69 13.95
N THR A 76 -5.69 10.63 14.84
CA THR A 76 -7.07 11.02 14.57
C THR A 76 -7.45 12.14 15.52
N ALA A 77 -8.31 13.04 15.07
CA ALA A 77 -8.80 14.19 15.83
C ALA A 77 -10.30 14.34 15.61
N ALA A 78 -10.95 15.18 16.43
CA ALA A 78 -12.39 15.34 16.46
C ALA A 78 -13.14 14.01 16.67
N THR A 79 -12.59 13.12 17.49
CA THR A 79 -13.22 11.82 17.80
C THR A 79 -12.97 11.42 19.25
N GLN A 80 -13.96 10.77 19.87
CA GLN A 80 -13.82 10.13 21.17
C GLN A 80 -13.46 8.66 21.06
N ASP A 81 -13.54 8.10 19.86
CA ASP A 81 -13.37 6.68 19.59
C ASP A 81 -11.93 6.33 19.28
N ASP A 82 -11.41 5.34 19.99
CA ASP A 82 -10.19 4.64 19.60
C ASP A 82 -10.54 3.63 18.51
N TYR A 83 -10.05 3.87 17.29
CA TYR A 83 -10.34 2.99 16.16
C TYR A 83 -9.63 1.63 16.23
N LEU A 84 -8.79 1.39 17.24
CA LEU A 84 -8.30 0.04 17.55
C LEU A 84 -9.30 -0.82 18.33
N ASP A 85 -10.43 -0.27 18.80
CA ASP A 85 -11.46 -1.10 19.42
C ASP A 85 -11.93 -2.18 18.41
N PRO A 86 -12.02 -3.46 18.82
CA PRO A 86 -12.41 -4.56 17.95
C PRO A 86 -13.72 -4.35 17.19
N GLU A 87 -14.66 -3.56 17.72
CA GLU A 87 -15.94 -3.29 17.07
C GLU A 87 -15.82 -2.56 15.73
N TYR A 88 -14.75 -1.79 15.55
CA TYR A 88 -14.45 -1.05 14.32
C TYR A 88 -13.79 -1.94 13.26
N GLU A 89 -13.40 -3.18 13.58
CA GLU A 89 -12.86 -4.15 12.62
C GLU A 89 -11.76 -3.54 11.69
N LEU A 90 -10.88 -2.71 12.27
CA LEU A 90 -9.89 -1.92 11.52
C LEU A 90 -8.96 -2.84 10.71
N LYS A 91 -8.73 -2.49 9.45
CA LYS A 91 -7.84 -3.22 8.54
C LYS A 91 -7.13 -2.27 7.58
N ALA A 92 -5.93 -2.65 7.14
CA ALA A 92 -5.24 -1.93 6.08
C ALA A 92 -6.00 -2.12 4.76
N GLU A 93 -6.32 -1.02 4.09
CA GLU A 93 -7.09 -1.02 2.84
C GLU A 93 -6.25 -0.61 1.63
N ALA A 94 -5.30 0.30 1.83
CA ALA A 94 -4.47 0.79 0.75
C ALA A 94 -3.08 1.21 1.22
N ILE A 95 -2.13 1.16 0.29
CA ILE A 95 -0.88 1.87 0.40
C ILE A 95 -0.90 3.05 -0.55
N ASN A 96 -0.62 4.23 -0.01
CA ASN A 96 -0.51 5.47 -0.78
C ASN A 96 0.91 6.01 -0.70
N GLU A 97 1.57 6.18 -1.83
CA GLU A 97 2.85 6.89 -1.87
C GLU A 97 2.59 8.38 -2.13
N ARG A 98 3.10 9.24 -1.24
CA ARG A 98 3.06 10.70 -1.43
C ARG A 98 4.42 11.28 -1.05
N ASN A 99 4.97 12.14 -1.91
CA ASN A 99 6.26 12.79 -1.71
C ASN A 99 7.42 11.80 -1.40
N GLY A 100 7.38 10.61 -2.02
CA GLY A 100 8.37 9.54 -1.78
C GLY A 100 8.23 8.85 -0.42
N GLN A 101 7.14 9.10 0.31
CA GLN A 101 6.83 8.43 1.57
C GLN A 101 5.61 7.51 1.38
N ILE A 102 5.73 6.29 1.89
CA ILE A 102 4.68 5.29 1.90
C ILE A 102 3.74 5.61 3.06
N HIS A 103 2.44 5.61 2.83
CA HIS A 103 1.40 5.74 3.84
C HIS A 103 0.53 4.49 3.82
N CYS A 104 0.22 3.98 5.01
CA CYS A 104 -0.73 2.88 5.17
C CYS A 104 -2.07 3.46 5.59
N ASP A 105 -3.06 3.30 4.74
CA ASP A 105 -4.43 3.75 4.98
C ASP A 105 -5.27 2.57 5.46
N TYR A 106 -5.90 2.76 6.61
CA TYR A 106 -6.75 1.79 7.27
C TYR A 106 -8.18 2.31 7.27
N GLY A 107 -9.09 1.41 6.96
CA GLY A 107 -10.52 1.62 7.09
C GLY A 107 -11.09 0.64 8.09
N GLY A 108 -12.18 1.06 8.74
CA GLY A 108 -12.95 0.21 9.64
C GLY A 108 -14.41 0.17 9.26
N LYS A 109 -15.15 -0.63 10.01
CA LYS A 109 -16.59 -0.70 9.95
C LYS A 109 -17.18 0.60 10.50
N ARG A 110 -18.01 1.24 9.67
CA ARG A 110 -18.83 2.37 10.09
C ARG A 110 -19.86 1.92 11.13
N LEU A 111 -19.92 2.62 12.26
CA LEU A 111 -20.89 2.38 13.34
C LEU A 111 -21.75 3.62 13.59
N ILE A 112 -22.95 3.39 14.10
CA ILE A 112 -23.86 4.44 14.54
C ILE A 112 -24.27 4.11 15.97
N LYS A 113 -23.94 4.99 16.93
CA LYS A 113 -24.22 4.82 18.36
C LYS A 113 -24.89 6.08 18.88
N ASN A 114 -26.07 5.95 19.49
CA ASN A 114 -26.79 7.08 20.09
C ASN A 114 -26.99 8.30 19.15
N GLY A 115 -27.07 8.08 17.83
CA GLY A 115 -27.20 9.14 16.83
C GLY A 115 -25.86 9.73 16.35
N GLU A 116 -24.73 9.34 16.94
CA GLU A 116 -23.39 9.68 16.49
C GLU A 116 -22.88 8.67 15.48
N VAL A 117 -22.16 9.15 14.46
CA VAL A 117 -21.58 8.33 13.41
C VAL A 117 -20.08 8.25 13.63
N ALA A 118 -19.57 7.02 13.74
CA ALA A 118 -18.16 6.73 13.73
C ALA A 118 -17.81 6.08 12.39
N ASP A 119 -16.92 6.71 11.62
CA ASP A 119 -16.44 6.23 10.32
C ASP A 119 -14.90 6.12 10.39
N PRO A 120 -14.36 4.96 10.83
CA PRO A 120 -12.95 4.83 11.14
C PRO A 120 -12.07 4.99 9.92
N TYR A 121 -11.16 5.95 10.01
CA TYR A 121 -10.09 6.15 9.06
C TYR A 121 -8.81 6.49 9.80
N LEU A 122 -7.77 5.69 9.57
CA LEU A 122 -6.45 5.89 10.16
C LEU A 122 -5.40 5.86 9.05
N ARG A 123 -4.52 6.86 9.03
CA ARG A 123 -3.33 6.86 8.17
C ARG A 123 -2.08 6.75 9.04
N LEU A 124 -1.29 5.72 8.81
CA LEU A 124 0.04 5.58 9.41
C LEU A 124 1.13 5.97 8.41
N THR A 125 2.11 6.72 8.90
CA THR A 125 3.25 7.22 8.14
C THR A 125 4.54 6.75 8.83
N PRO A 126 5.52 6.19 8.10
CA PRO A 126 6.77 5.74 8.68
C PRO A 126 7.62 6.95 9.06
N LEU A 127 8.25 6.90 10.23
CA LEU A 127 9.26 7.87 10.61
C LEU A 127 10.48 7.73 9.69
N LYS A 128 11.12 8.86 9.37
CA LYS A 128 12.35 8.91 8.58
C LYS A 128 13.55 8.41 9.36
#